data_AF-A0A8C7QLP1-F1
#
_entry.id   AF-A0A8C7QLP1-F1
#
_cell.length_a   1.000
_cell.length_b   1.000
_cell.length_c   1.000
_cell.angle_alpha   90.00
_cell.angle_beta   90.00
_cell.angle_gamma   90.00
#
_symmetry.space_group_name_H-M   'P 1'
#
loop_
_entity.id
_entity.type
_entity.pdbx_description
1 polymer ?
#
loop_
_entity_poly.entity_id
_entity_poly.type
_entity_poly.pdbx_seq_one_letter_code
_entity_poly.pdbx_strand_id
1 'polypeptide(L)'
;MRVPFLSHQLSDALCGCSSSGSIPQGSNSIWPSQNQTGGPAWPAQPTQPPSCWPGQPNTPCWPGPQPSQPAPASAQNWPGPQPQPPQPAPSHPCQPCWPGPQPPQFQPQPPQPQPVPYNLNLQRGIYDKMMITIMGRVKPNAKQFTVNFVRGNDIAFHLNPRFNDGGKQAVVRNTMVGERWGKEERHTQGGFPFMAGQSFEMKILVTFEEFKVAVNGAQLFEFKHRVRELNQIDRINILHDVILTYVNVDTIP
;
A
#
# COMPACT_ATOMS: atom_id res chain seq x y z
N MET A 1 -17.56 5.98 -13.01
CA MET A 1 -16.25 6.47 -13.48
C MET A 1 -15.18 5.60 -12.82
N ARG A 2 -14.58 4.69 -13.59
CA ARG A 2 -13.62 3.67 -13.11
C ARG A 2 -12.23 4.30 -13.12
N VAL A 3 -11.49 4.23 -12.02
CA VAL A 3 -10.06 4.59 -11.98
C VAL A 3 -9.23 3.32 -12.23
N PRO A 4 -8.46 3.20 -13.32
CA PRO A 4 -7.55 2.10 -13.53
C PRO A 4 -6.11 2.63 -13.55
N PHE A 5 -5.50 2.87 -12.40
CA PHE A 5 -4.08 3.24 -12.32
C PHE A 5 -3.50 2.73 -11.01
N LEU A 6 -3.07 1.46 -10.98
CA LEU A 6 -2.20 0.86 -9.94
C LEU A 6 -1.75 -0.57 -10.27
N SER A 7 -2.36 -1.23 -11.27
CA SER A 7 -1.96 -2.58 -11.69
C SER A 7 -0.62 -2.63 -12.44
N HIS A 8 -0.38 -1.69 -13.36
CA HIS A 8 0.79 -1.74 -14.26
C HIS A 8 2.14 -1.58 -13.53
N GLN A 9 2.24 -0.66 -12.57
CA GLN A 9 3.53 -0.34 -11.93
C GLN A 9 4.11 -1.49 -11.07
N LEU A 10 3.28 -2.49 -10.75
CA LEU A 10 3.64 -3.59 -9.86
C LEU A 10 3.78 -4.92 -10.61
N SER A 11 3.16 -5.08 -11.79
CA SER A 11 3.60 -6.11 -12.73
C SER A 11 5.02 -5.86 -13.19
N ASP A 12 5.42 -4.59 -13.36
CA ASP A 12 6.76 -4.22 -13.81
C ASP A 12 7.87 -4.68 -12.83
N ALA A 13 7.59 -4.68 -11.52
CA ALA A 13 8.53 -5.18 -10.52
C ALA A 13 8.79 -6.70 -10.66
N LEU A 14 7.78 -7.47 -11.10
CA LEU A 14 7.90 -8.92 -11.34
C LEU A 14 8.34 -9.23 -12.78
N CYS A 15 8.16 -8.28 -13.70
CA CYS A 15 8.44 -8.36 -15.12
C CYS A 15 9.74 -7.59 -15.47
N GLY A 16 10.91 -8.09 -15.02
CA GLY A 16 12.16 -7.76 -15.71
C GLY A 16 13.41 -7.55 -14.85
N CYS A 17 14.32 -8.52 -14.88
CA CYS A 17 15.69 -8.30 -15.36
C CYS A 17 16.36 -9.65 -15.67
N SER A 18 16.33 -10.04 -16.94
CA SER A 18 17.26 -11.03 -17.50
C SER A 18 18.29 -10.25 -18.31
N SER A 19 19.44 -9.96 -17.73
CA SER A 19 20.63 -9.57 -18.48
C SER A 19 21.72 -10.59 -18.22
N SER A 20 21.68 -11.66 -19.03
CA SER A 20 22.84 -12.43 -19.41
C SER A 20 23.91 -11.48 -19.98
N GLY A 21 25.05 -11.38 -19.31
CA GLY A 21 26.19 -10.56 -19.70
C GLY A 21 27.47 -11.11 -19.08
N SER A 22 28.25 -11.76 -19.93
CA SER A 22 29.52 -12.47 -19.77
C SER A 22 30.59 -11.78 -18.89
N ILE A 23 31.29 -12.58 -18.08
CA ILE A 23 32.59 -12.24 -17.46
C ILE A 23 33.70 -12.36 -18.53
N PRO A 24 34.72 -11.49 -18.50
CA PRO A 24 36.10 -12.01 -18.49
C PRO A 24 36.98 -11.40 -17.39
N GLN A 25 37.94 -12.22 -16.96
CA GLN A 25 38.97 -11.97 -15.94
C GLN A 25 40.03 -10.93 -16.38
N GLY A 26 40.64 -10.24 -15.41
CA GLY A 26 41.86 -9.45 -15.56
C GLY A 26 42.45 -9.03 -14.20
N SER A 27 43.74 -9.28 -14.02
CA SER A 27 44.55 -9.35 -12.79
C SER A 27 45.21 -8.04 -12.32
N ASN A 28 45.69 -8.06 -11.06
CA ASN A 28 46.69 -7.18 -10.37
C ASN A 28 46.27 -5.73 -10.07
N SER A 29 46.73 -5.00 -9.06
CA SER A 29 47.40 -5.18 -7.75
C SER A 29 47.53 -3.74 -7.16
N ILE A 30 47.86 -3.61 -5.87
CA ILE A 30 48.51 -2.45 -5.21
C ILE A 30 47.61 -1.30 -4.68
N TRP A 31 47.55 -1.19 -3.35
CA TRP A 31 47.38 0.05 -2.58
C TRP A 31 48.71 0.83 -2.54
N PRO A 32 48.69 2.18 -2.43
CA PRO A 32 48.89 2.75 -1.10
C PRO A 32 48.06 4.01 -0.78
N SER A 33 48.06 4.35 0.51
CA SER A 33 47.49 5.53 1.16
C SER A 33 48.00 6.87 0.63
N GLN A 34 47.14 7.90 0.58
CA GLN A 34 47.43 9.19 1.22
C GLN A 34 46.21 10.11 1.36
N ASN A 35 46.34 10.94 2.39
CA ASN A 35 45.42 11.88 3.01
C ASN A 35 45.27 13.17 2.16
N GLN A 36 44.04 13.68 1.95
CA GLN A 36 43.67 15.11 2.06
C GLN A 36 42.28 15.46 1.48
N THR A 37 41.47 16.10 2.32
CA THR A 37 40.57 17.26 2.08
C THR A 37 39.91 17.44 0.70
N GLY A 38 38.56 17.45 0.69
CA GLY A 38 37.78 18.04 -0.39
C GLY A 38 36.39 17.44 -0.51
N GLY A 39 35.39 18.04 0.15
CA GLY A 39 33.99 17.65 -0.04
C GLY A 39 33.47 18.12 -1.40
N PRO A 40 32.62 17.35 -2.09
CA PRO A 40 31.88 17.85 -3.24
C PRO A 40 30.56 18.49 -2.82
N ALA A 41 30.37 19.73 -3.29
CA ALA A 41 29.17 20.53 -3.18
C ALA A 41 28.04 19.95 -4.05
N TRP A 42 26.83 19.92 -3.50
CA TRP A 42 25.59 19.62 -4.23
C TRP A 42 25.04 20.87 -4.93
N PRO A 43 24.32 20.74 -6.06
CA PRO A 43 23.64 21.85 -6.70
C PRO A 43 22.47 22.38 -5.85
N ALA A 44 22.26 23.69 -5.95
CA ALA A 44 21.40 24.55 -5.14
C ALA A 44 19.93 24.08 -4.99
N GLN A 45 19.44 24.11 -3.75
CA GLN A 45 18.02 24.30 -3.41
C GLN A 45 17.65 25.79 -3.62
N PRO A 46 16.42 26.11 -4.05
CA PRO A 46 15.93 27.49 -4.07
C PRO A 46 15.84 28.05 -2.64
N THR A 47 16.50 29.19 -2.44
CA THR A 47 16.47 30.02 -1.23
C THR A 47 15.04 30.47 -0.90
N GLN A 48 14.60 30.22 0.34
CA GLN A 48 13.38 30.82 0.90
C GLN A 48 13.62 32.31 1.20
N PRO A 49 12.63 33.21 0.96
CA PRO A 49 12.74 34.61 1.37
C PRO A 49 12.58 34.76 2.91
N PRO A 50 13.14 35.82 3.51
CA PRO A 50 13.13 35.99 4.97
C PRO A 50 11.74 36.33 5.51
N SER A 51 11.50 35.95 6.76
CA SER A 51 10.28 36.23 7.52
C SER A 51 10.16 37.70 7.93
N CYS A 52 8.99 38.30 7.73
CA CYS A 52 8.60 39.55 8.37
C CYS A 52 8.04 39.22 9.77
N TRP A 53 8.78 39.50 10.83
CA TRP A 53 8.40 39.39 12.26
C TRP A 53 8.42 37.99 12.93
N PRO A 54 8.73 37.91 14.25
CA PRO A 54 8.89 36.63 14.94
C PRO A 54 7.54 36.06 15.40
N GLY A 55 7.25 34.83 14.95
CA GLY A 55 6.28 33.93 15.60
C GLY A 55 4.99 33.63 14.82
N GLN A 56 5.08 32.87 13.71
CA GLN A 56 4.08 31.87 13.26
C GLN A 56 4.43 31.29 11.87
N PRO A 57 4.21 29.98 11.57
CA PRO A 57 4.38 29.44 10.23
C PRO A 57 3.07 29.34 9.41
N ASN A 58 3.14 29.87 8.18
CA ASN A 58 2.38 29.56 6.94
C ASN A 58 0.94 30.09 6.72
N THR A 59 0.82 31.31 6.19
CA THR A 59 -0.30 31.76 5.32
C THR A 59 0.25 32.51 4.09
N PRO A 60 -0.26 32.29 2.85
CA PRO A 60 0.17 33.05 1.66
C PRO A 60 -0.56 34.40 1.56
N CYS A 61 0.20 35.48 1.32
CA CYS A 61 -0.30 36.85 1.09
C CYS A 61 -0.13 37.24 -0.39
N TRP A 62 -1.20 37.66 -1.07
CA TRP A 62 -1.14 38.26 -2.42
C TRP A 62 -1.40 39.77 -2.34
N PRO A 63 -0.69 40.64 -3.10
CA PRO A 63 -1.00 42.07 -3.14
C PRO A 63 -1.86 42.45 -4.36
N GLY A 64 -2.94 43.22 -4.14
CA GLY A 64 -3.73 43.88 -5.19
C GLY A 64 -4.91 44.69 -4.62
N PRO A 65 -5.16 45.94 -5.06
CA PRO A 65 -5.83 46.97 -4.25
C PRO A 65 -7.36 47.02 -4.39
N GLN A 66 -8.03 47.41 -3.29
CA GLN A 66 -9.48 47.60 -3.15
C GLN A 66 -9.85 49.10 -3.26
N PRO A 67 -10.86 49.53 -4.04
CA PRO A 67 -11.26 50.94 -4.08
C PRO A 67 -12.27 51.31 -2.98
N SER A 68 -12.04 52.47 -2.36
CA SER A 68 -12.88 53.13 -1.35
C SER A 68 -14.00 53.99 -1.96
N GLN A 69 -15.21 53.92 -1.40
CA GLN A 69 -16.34 54.82 -1.71
C GLN A 69 -16.37 56.06 -0.78
N PRO A 70 -16.83 57.23 -1.26
CA PRO A 70 -17.25 58.34 -0.40
C PRO A 70 -18.79 58.49 -0.33
N ALA A 71 -19.29 59.02 0.80
CA ALA A 71 -20.68 59.40 1.03
C ALA A 71 -20.94 60.89 0.71
N PRO A 72 -22.23 61.30 0.58
CA PRO A 72 -22.68 62.52 1.28
C PRO A 72 -24.08 62.38 1.94
N ALA A 73 -24.49 63.45 2.64
CA ALA A 73 -25.34 63.48 3.83
C ALA A 73 -26.72 64.18 3.70
N SER A 74 -27.57 63.97 4.73
CA SER A 74 -28.69 64.81 5.26
C SER A 74 -29.99 64.95 4.41
N ALA A 75 -31.23 65.04 4.91
CA ALA A 75 -31.76 65.44 6.22
C ALA A 75 -33.23 64.97 6.47
N GLN A 76 -33.56 64.69 7.74
CA GLN A 76 -34.73 65.16 8.54
C GLN A 76 -36.18 65.10 7.97
N ASN A 77 -37.09 64.36 8.62
CA ASN A 77 -37.92 64.78 9.78
C ASN A 77 -39.17 63.87 9.96
N TRP A 78 -39.53 63.52 11.19
CA TRP A 78 -40.78 62.84 11.62
C TRP A 78 -41.80 63.89 12.12
N PRO A 79 -43.15 63.65 12.19
CA PRO A 79 -43.80 62.82 13.23
C PRO A 79 -45.02 61.96 12.76
N GLY A 80 -45.37 60.91 13.54
CA GLY A 80 -46.50 59.96 13.31
C GLY A 80 -47.88 60.49 13.75
N PRO A 81 -48.89 59.67 14.20
CA PRO A 81 -49.05 58.20 14.22
C PRO A 81 -50.45 57.70 13.71
N GLN A 82 -50.66 56.39 13.46
CA GLN A 82 -51.82 55.57 13.89
C GLN A 82 -51.89 54.16 13.23
N PRO A 83 -52.51 53.15 13.88
CA PRO A 83 -52.37 51.73 13.55
C PRO A 83 -53.36 51.24 12.48
N GLN A 84 -52.91 50.37 11.57
CA GLN A 84 -53.78 49.67 10.63
C GLN A 84 -53.98 48.18 11.03
N PRO A 85 -55.21 47.64 10.88
CA PRO A 85 -55.59 46.29 11.31
C PRO A 85 -54.95 45.19 10.44
N PRO A 86 -54.83 43.95 10.95
CA PRO A 86 -54.05 42.91 10.29
C PRO A 86 -54.77 42.42 9.02
N GLN A 87 -54.09 42.48 7.87
CA GLN A 87 -54.55 41.80 6.67
C GLN A 87 -53.95 40.37 6.59
N PRO A 88 -54.73 39.35 6.18
CA PRO A 88 -54.27 37.97 6.16
C PRO A 88 -53.23 37.75 5.05
N ALA A 89 -52.12 37.09 5.38
CA ALA A 89 -51.09 36.70 4.43
C ALA A 89 -51.63 35.67 3.40
N PRO A 90 -51.19 35.72 2.13
CA PRO A 90 -51.50 34.67 1.17
C PRO A 90 -50.81 33.36 1.61
N SER A 91 -51.60 32.30 1.66
CA SER A 91 -51.23 30.96 2.08
C SER A 91 -50.13 30.38 1.20
N HIS A 92 -48.89 30.35 1.71
CA HIS A 92 -47.91 29.37 1.30
C HIS A 92 -48.38 27.98 1.76
N PRO A 93 -48.47 26.96 0.90
CA PRO A 93 -48.70 25.61 1.36
C PRO A 93 -47.50 25.20 2.21
N CYS A 94 -47.75 25.00 3.50
CA CYS A 94 -46.85 24.42 4.46
C CYS A 94 -46.20 23.16 3.86
N GLN A 95 -44.90 23.21 3.57
CA GLN A 95 -44.12 21.98 3.60
C GLN A 95 -43.99 21.59 5.06
N PRO A 96 -44.47 20.42 5.50
CA PRO A 96 -44.25 20.01 6.86
C PRO A 96 -42.79 19.64 7.04
N CYS A 97 -42.16 20.33 7.97
CA CYS A 97 -40.84 20.08 8.53
C CYS A 97 -40.85 18.70 9.21
N TRP A 98 -40.65 17.64 8.45
CA TRP A 98 -40.38 16.31 9.00
C TRP A 98 -38.94 15.94 8.67
N PRO A 99 -38.12 15.55 9.66
CA PRO A 99 -36.89 14.82 9.36
C PRO A 99 -37.33 13.44 8.87
N GLY A 100 -37.59 13.31 7.57
CA GLY A 100 -37.76 12.01 6.96
C GLY A 100 -36.47 11.20 7.19
N PRO A 101 -36.55 9.88 7.45
CA PRO A 101 -35.35 9.06 7.54
C PRO A 101 -34.59 9.19 6.23
N GLN A 102 -33.39 9.78 6.30
CA GLN A 102 -32.48 9.83 5.15
C GLN A 102 -32.28 8.39 4.65
N PRO A 103 -32.34 8.14 3.33
CA PRO A 103 -31.96 6.83 2.80
C PRO A 103 -30.56 6.50 3.31
N PRO A 104 -30.26 5.23 3.65
CA PRO A 104 -28.95 4.85 4.15
C PRO A 104 -27.89 5.37 3.17
N GLN A 105 -27.11 6.36 3.60
CA GLN A 105 -25.94 6.74 2.85
C GLN A 105 -25.02 5.53 2.91
N PHE A 106 -24.86 4.83 1.79
CA PHE A 106 -23.86 3.78 1.65
C PHE A 106 -22.49 4.44 1.75
N GLN A 107 -22.04 4.68 2.98
CA GLN A 107 -20.64 4.97 3.23
C GLN A 107 -19.88 3.68 2.89
N PRO A 108 -18.85 3.74 2.03
CA PRO A 108 -17.98 2.59 1.82
C PRO A 108 -17.42 2.18 3.18
N GLN A 109 -17.85 1.04 3.69
CA GLN A 109 -17.29 0.53 4.93
C GLN A 109 -15.80 0.26 4.70
N PRO A 110 -14.91 0.67 5.60
CA PRO A 110 -13.50 0.32 5.50
C PRO A 110 -13.39 -1.21 5.43
N PRO A 111 -12.49 -1.75 4.59
CA PRO A 111 -12.29 -3.20 4.46
C PRO A 111 -12.14 -3.83 5.84
N GLN A 112 -13.03 -4.77 6.16
CA GLN A 112 -12.98 -5.46 7.43
C GLN A 112 -11.79 -6.42 7.45
N PRO A 113 -11.04 -6.48 8.57
CA PRO A 113 -9.95 -7.44 8.70
C PRO A 113 -10.44 -8.87 8.46
N GLN A 114 -9.69 -9.64 7.66
CA GLN A 114 -9.97 -11.06 7.43
C GLN A 114 -9.41 -11.88 8.61
N PRO A 115 -10.14 -12.90 9.08
CA PRO A 115 -9.70 -13.72 10.20
C PRO A 115 -8.43 -14.50 9.84
N VAL A 116 -7.52 -14.64 10.81
CA VAL A 116 -6.31 -15.47 10.72
C VAL A 116 -6.40 -16.56 11.79
N PRO A 117 -6.33 -17.86 11.43
CA PRO A 117 -5.90 -18.42 10.14
C PRO A 117 -6.90 -18.16 9.01
N TYR A 118 -6.37 -17.72 7.87
CA TYR A 118 -7.13 -17.46 6.65
C TYR A 118 -6.93 -18.61 5.68
N ASN A 119 -8.03 -19.07 5.07
CA ASN A 119 -8.02 -20.17 4.12
C ASN A 119 -8.74 -19.73 2.85
N LEU A 120 -8.07 -19.87 1.71
CA LEU A 120 -8.64 -19.61 0.39
C LEU A 120 -8.60 -20.89 -0.43
N ASN A 121 -9.75 -21.30 -0.95
CA ASN A 121 -9.87 -22.44 -1.85
C ASN A 121 -9.80 -21.97 -3.30
N LEU A 122 -8.98 -22.62 -4.11
CA LEU A 122 -8.76 -22.37 -5.52
C LEU A 122 -9.33 -23.54 -6.33
N GLN A 123 -10.54 -23.39 -6.84
CA GLN A 123 -11.30 -24.50 -7.47
C GLN A 123 -10.57 -25.20 -8.63
N ARG A 124 -9.65 -24.52 -9.31
CA ARG A 124 -8.90 -25.06 -10.46
C ARG A 124 -7.40 -25.23 -10.16
N GLY A 125 -7.02 -25.12 -8.89
CA GLY A 125 -5.63 -24.95 -8.47
C GLY A 125 -5.02 -23.64 -8.96
N ILE A 126 -3.69 -23.53 -8.86
CA ILE A 126 -2.95 -22.41 -9.43
C ILE A 126 -2.59 -22.68 -10.90
N TYR A 127 -2.39 -21.62 -11.66
CA TYR A 127 -2.05 -21.70 -13.08
C TYR A 127 -1.12 -20.55 -13.48
N ASP A 128 -0.46 -20.68 -14.62
CA ASP A 128 0.42 -19.65 -15.19
C ASP A 128 -0.32 -18.32 -15.31
N LYS A 129 0.36 -17.21 -15.01
CA LYS A 129 -0.19 -15.84 -14.94
C LYS A 129 -1.18 -15.58 -13.79
N MET A 130 -1.42 -16.52 -12.89
CA MET A 130 -2.20 -16.22 -11.67
C MET A 130 -1.40 -15.27 -10.78
N MET A 131 -2.02 -14.16 -10.37
CA MET A 131 -1.48 -13.19 -9.43
C MET A 131 -2.27 -13.22 -8.13
N ILE A 132 -1.59 -13.47 -7.02
CA ILE A 132 -2.16 -13.36 -5.68
C ILE A 132 -1.65 -12.07 -5.05
N THR A 133 -2.55 -11.18 -4.66
CA THR A 133 -2.23 -9.97 -3.90
C THR A 133 -2.71 -10.12 -2.47
N ILE A 134 -1.80 -9.96 -1.50
CA ILE A 134 -2.06 -10.02 -0.07
C ILE A 134 -1.68 -8.68 0.53
N MET A 135 -2.65 -7.98 1.11
CA MET A 135 -2.41 -6.78 1.90
C MET A 135 -2.75 -7.05 3.36
N GLY A 136 -1.94 -6.49 4.24
CA GLY A 136 -2.17 -6.61 5.66
C GLY A 136 -1.19 -5.80 6.48
N ARG A 137 -1.21 -6.05 7.77
CA ARG A 137 -0.31 -5.45 8.76
C ARG A 137 0.32 -6.54 9.60
N VAL A 138 1.63 -6.50 9.75
CA VAL A 138 2.36 -7.36 10.67
C VAL A 138 2.01 -6.96 12.10
N LYS A 139 1.77 -7.92 13.00
CA LYS A 139 1.48 -7.60 14.41
C LYS A 139 2.71 -6.96 15.09
N PRO A 140 2.55 -6.03 16.06
CA PRO A 140 3.66 -5.32 16.71
C PRO A 140 4.74 -6.16 17.39
N ASN A 141 4.48 -7.43 17.71
CA ASN A 141 5.42 -8.37 18.33
C ASN A 141 5.53 -9.67 17.52
N ALA A 142 5.43 -9.58 16.20
CA ALA A 142 5.43 -10.75 15.33
C ALA A 142 6.72 -11.57 15.50
N LYS A 143 6.55 -12.87 15.72
CA LYS A 143 7.64 -13.85 15.63
C LYS A 143 7.79 -14.30 14.19
N GLN A 144 6.65 -14.62 13.57
CA GLN A 144 6.57 -15.04 12.19
C GLN A 144 5.15 -14.94 11.64
N PHE A 145 5.04 -14.89 10.33
CA PHE A 145 3.81 -15.29 9.65
C PHE A 145 4.13 -16.28 8.54
N THR A 146 3.08 -16.92 8.03
CA THR A 146 3.24 -17.98 7.04
C THR A 146 2.20 -17.83 5.94
N VAL A 147 2.63 -18.03 4.69
CA VAL A 147 1.78 -18.22 3.52
C VAL A 147 2.11 -19.59 2.93
N ASN A 148 1.12 -20.47 2.87
CA ASN A 148 1.27 -21.81 2.32
C ASN A 148 0.43 -21.97 1.07
N PHE A 149 1.01 -22.54 0.02
CA PHE A 149 0.32 -23.09 -1.13
C PHE A 149 0.27 -24.61 -0.97
N VAL A 150 -0.93 -25.17 -0.90
CA VAL A 150 -1.18 -26.54 -0.43
C VAL A 150 -1.74 -27.40 -1.55
N ARG A 151 -1.25 -28.64 -1.65
CA ARG A 151 -1.71 -29.70 -2.55
C ARG A 151 -2.05 -30.93 -1.71
N GLY A 152 -3.33 -31.21 -1.47
CA GLY A 152 -3.70 -32.30 -0.56
C GLY A 152 -3.12 -32.07 0.84
N ASN A 153 -2.28 -32.99 1.32
CA ASN A 153 -1.59 -32.86 2.62
C ASN A 153 -0.18 -32.24 2.50
N ASP A 154 0.27 -31.94 1.29
CA ASP A 154 1.59 -31.39 1.02
C ASP A 154 1.55 -29.86 0.96
N ILE A 155 2.69 -29.23 1.27
CA ILE A 155 2.89 -27.79 1.07
C ILE A 155 3.82 -27.62 -0.12
N ALA A 156 3.25 -27.29 -1.28
CA ALA A 156 3.99 -27.07 -2.52
C ALA A 156 4.96 -25.88 -2.40
N PHE A 157 4.49 -24.80 -1.76
CA PHE A 157 5.30 -23.62 -1.48
C PHE A 157 4.95 -23.06 -0.10
N HIS A 158 5.91 -23.15 0.81
CA HIS A 158 5.89 -22.57 2.14
C HIS A 158 6.71 -21.28 2.11
N LEU A 159 6.09 -20.15 2.48
CA LEU A 159 6.77 -18.88 2.69
C LEU A 159 6.62 -18.47 4.15
N ASN A 160 7.74 -18.30 4.84
CA ASN A 160 7.76 -18.03 6.27
C ASN A 160 8.77 -16.94 6.62
N PRO A 161 8.33 -15.67 6.62
CA PRO A 161 9.10 -14.57 7.20
C PRO A 161 9.20 -14.72 8.72
N ARG A 162 10.44 -14.86 9.21
CA ARG A 162 10.80 -14.98 10.62
C ARG A 162 11.49 -13.68 11.06
N PHE A 163 10.93 -13.02 12.06
CA PHE A 163 11.48 -11.78 12.61
C PHE A 163 12.67 -12.01 13.54
N ASN A 164 12.85 -13.24 14.01
CA ASN A 164 14.03 -13.69 14.76
C ASN A 164 14.26 -15.19 14.53
N ASP A 165 15.36 -15.52 13.86
CA ASP A 165 15.88 -16.85 13.61
C ASP A 165 17.37 -16.84 14.00
N GLY A 166 17.66 -17.20 15.25
CA GLY A 166 19.03 -17.15 15.79
C GLY A 166 19.62 -15.74 15.87
N GLY A 167 18.81 -14.73 16.18
CA GLY A 167 19.23 -13.32 16.29
C GLY A 167 19.25 -12.56 14.97
N LYS A 168 18.79 -13.18 13.87
CA LYS A 168 18.69 -12.54 12.55
C LYS A 168 17.28 -12.69 11.97
N GLN A 169 16.90 -11.78 11.09
CA GLN A 169 15.68 -11.91 10.31
C GLN A 169 15.92 -12.81 9.10
N ALA A 170 14.92 -13.58 8.69
CA ALA A 170 15.03 -14.48 7.54
C ALA A 170 13.69 -14.66 6.84
N VAL A 171 13.71 -14.75 5.51
CA VAL A 171 12.57 -15.20 4.73
C VAL A 171 12.85 -16.63 4.27
N VAL A 172 12.28 -17.59 4.99
CA VAL A 172 12.49 -19.02 4.72
C VAL A 172 11.44 -19.50 3.72
N ARG A 173 11.89 -20.18 2.66
CA ARG A 173 11.03 -20.86 1.71
C ARG A 173 11.37 -22.33 1.62
N ASN A 174 10.36 -23.17 1.49
CA ASN A 174 10.55 -24.61 1.35
C ASN A 174 9.31 -25.28 0.73
N THR A 175 9.40 -26.59 0.59
CA THR A 175 8.30 -27.50 0.21
C THR A 175 8.26 -28.62 1.24
N MET A 176 7.06 -29.05 1.63
CA MET A 176 6.84 -30.25 2.43
C MET A 176 6.07 -31.27 1.60
N VAL A 177 6.63 -32.48 1.44
CA VAL A 177 5.95 -33.60 0.77
C VAL A 177 6.01 -34.84 1.67
N GLY A 178 4.85 -35.44 1.92
CA GLY A 178 4.74 -36.61 2.81
C GLY A 178 5.33 -36.31 4.18
N GLU A 179 4.92 -35.18 4.77
CA GLU A 179 5.33 -34.70 6.11
C GLU A 179 6.83 -34.38 6.27
N ARG A 180 7.60 -34.38 5.18
CA ARG A 180 9.04 -34.10 5.20
C ARG A 180 9.36 -32.79 4.50
N TRP A 181 10.02 -31.90 5.23
CA TRP A 181 10.57 -30.67 4.67
C TRP A 181 11.75 -30.97 3.73
N GLY A 182 11.78 -30.28 2.60
CA GLY A 182 12.92 -30.29 1.68
C GLY A 182 14.05 -29.35 2.14
N LYS A 183 14.92 -28.97 1.18
CA LYS A 183 15.98 -28.00 1.41
C LYS A 183 15.42 -26.58 1.52
N GLU A 184 15.76 -25.87 2.60
CA GLU A 184 15.37 -24.47 2.76
C GLU A 184 16.09 -23.54 1.75
N GLU A 185 15.38 -22.50 1.32
CA GLU A 185 15.93 -21.36 0.59
C GLU A 185 15.73 -20.09 1.42
N ARG A 186 16.80 -19.30 1.58
CA ARG A 186 16.83 -18.15 2.50
C ARG A 186 17.30 -16.84 1.87
N HIS A 187 17.99 -16.90 0.73
CA HIS A 187 18.49 -15.71 0.05
C HIS A 187 17.34 -14.86 -0.51
N THR A 188 17.41 -13.54 -0.34
CA THR A 188 16.46 -12.58 -0.89
C THR A 188 17.19 -11.40 -1.52
N GLN A 189 16.54 -10.76 -2.50
CA GLN A 189 16.94 -9.48 -3.01
C GLN A 189 16.52 -8.40 -2.01
N GLY A 190 17.44 -7.52 -1.60
CA GLY A 190 17.12 -6.41 -0.71
C GLY A 190 16.87 -6.76 0.77
N GLY A 191 17.11 -8.01 1.20
CA GLY A 191 17.05 -8.41 2.62
C GLY A 191 15.64 -8.76 3.13
N PHE A 192 15.33 -8.42 4.38
CA PHE A 192 14.06 -8.74 5.02
C PHE A 192 13.07 -7.56 4.88
N PRO A 193 11.95 -7.71 4.16
CA PRO A 193 11.13 -6.57 3.74
C PRO A 193 9.99 -6.21 4.71
N PHE A 194 9.85 -6.93 5.83
CA PHE A 194 8.74 -6.75 6.75
C PHE A 194 9.18 -6.05 8.03
N MET A 195 8.29 -5.24 8.60
CA MET A 195 8.51 -4.55 9.87
C MET A 195 7.34 -4.83 10.81
N ALA A 196 7.63 -5.13 12.07
CA ALA A 196 6.61 -5.37 13.08
C ALA A 196 5.73 -4.12 13.26
N GLY A 197 4.41 -4.32 13.29
CA GLY A 197 3.45 -3.22 13.40
C GLY A 197 3.26 -2.40 12.12
N GLN A 198 3.89 -2.74 10.99
CA GLN A 198 3.76 -2.01 9.72
C GLN A 198 2.90 -2.77 8.70
N SER A 199 2.27 -2.01 7.82
CA SER A 199 1.52 -2.55 6.69
C SER A 199 2.46 -3.06 5.59
N PHE A 200 1.98 -4.02 4.82
CA PHE A 200 2.67 -4.52 3.64
C PHE A 200 1.68 -4.84 2.53
N GLU A 201 2.18 -4.79 1.30
CA GLU A 201 1.59 -5.44 0.13
C GLU A 201 2.55 -6.53 -0.34
N MET A 202 2.05 -7.75 -0.49
CA MET A 202 2.78 -8.87 -1.08
C MET A 202 2.06 -9.29 -2.35
N LYS A 203 2.82 -9.46 -3.43
CA LYS A 203 2.34 -9.99 -4.71
C LYS A 203 3.09 -11.27 -5.04
N ILE A 204 2.34 -12.31 -5.38
CA ILE A 204 2.86 -13.62 -5.75
C ILE A 204 2.34 -13.93 -7.15
N LEU A 205 3.22 -13.87 -8.13
CA LEU A 205 2.94 -14.29 -9.50
C LEU A 205 3.31 -15.75 -9.67
N VAL A 206 2.35 -16.55 -10.11
CA VAL A 206 2.57 -17.91 -10.58
C VAL A 206 2.95 -17.85 -12.04
N THR A 207 4.11 -18.39 -12.37
CA THR A 207 4.54 -18.62 -13.75
C THR A 207 4.60 -20.13 -14.03
N PHE A 208 4.89 -20.50 -15.27
CA PHE A 208 5.13 -21.89 -15.64
C PHE A 208 6.27 -22.56 -14.84
N GLU A 209 7.32 -21.81 -14.46
CA GLU A 209 8.50 -22.39 -13.81
C GLU A 209 8.59 -22.15 -12.31
N GLU A 210 8.00 -21.06 -11.82
CA GLU A 210 8.22 -20.58 -10.46
C GLU A 210 7.14 -19.67 -9.91
N PHE A 211 7.20 -19.45 -8.60
CA PHE A 211 6.59 -18.32 -7.93
C PHE A 211 7.54 -17.14 -7.96
N LYS A 212 7.08 -15.96 -8.39
CA LYS A 212 7.79 -14.69 -8.26
C LYS A 212 7.12 -13.85 -7.18
N VAL A 213 7.89 -13.38 -6.22
CA VAL A 213 7.35 -12.67 -5.06
C VAL A 213 7.95 -11.29 -4.95
N ALA A 214 7.07 -10.28 -4.90
CA ALA A 214 7.42 -8.91 -4.56
C ALA A 214 6.72 -8.47 -3.27
N VAL A 215 7.38 -7.58 -2.54
CA VAL A 215 6.82 -6.94 -1.35
C VAL A 215 7.02 -5.43 -1.47
N ASN A 216 5.94 -4.68 -1.26
CA ASN A 216 5.94 -3.21 -1.34
C ASN A 216 6.53 -2.67 -2.66
N GLY A 217 6.22 -3.35 -3.77
CA GLY A 217 6.66 -2.98 -5.11
C GLY A 217 8.11 -3.34 -5.46
N ALA A 218 8.86 -4.03 -4.59
CA ALA A 218 10.19 -4.53 -4.90
C ALA A 218 10.17 -6.06 -5.04
N GLN A 219 10.77 -6.58 -6.12
CA GLN A 219 11.04 -8.02 -6.26
C GLN A 219 11.91 -8.50 -5.09
N LEU A 220 11.49 -9.60 -4.47
CA LEU A 220 12.14 -10.15 -3.28
C LEU A 220 12.85 -11.47 -3.58
N PHE A 221 12.18 -12.41 -4.24
CA PHE A 221 12.78 -13.68 -4.67
C PHE A 221 11.92 -14.39 -5.72
N GLU A 222 12.54 -15.38 -6.34
CA GLU A 222 11.88 -16.41 -7.15
C GLU A 222 12.00 -17.76 -6.43
N PHE A 223 11.00 -18.63 -6.57
CA PHE A 223 11.00 -19.98 -6.00
C PHE A 223 10.53 -20.99 -7.05
N LYS A 224 11.48 -21.76 -7.60
CA LYS A 224 11.22 -22.76 -8.64
C LYS A 224 10.24 -23.83 -8.15
N HIS A 225 9.31 -24.22 -9.01
CA HIS A 225 8.30 -25.24 -8.69
C HIS A 225 8.95 -26.59 -8.40
N ARG A 226 8.89 -27.02 -7.15
CA ARG A 226 9.28 -28.39 -6.74
C ARG A 226 8.13 -29.38 -6.89
N VAL A 227 6.90 -28.91 -6.75
CA VAL A 227 5.66 -29.62 -7.06
C VAL A 227 5.11 -29.03 -8.36
N ARG A 228 4.92 -29.87 -9.39
CA ARG A 228 4.61 -29.39 -10.75
C ARG A 228 3.14 -29.58 -11.15
N GLU A 229 2.36 -30.31 -10.36
CA GLU A 229 0.91 -30.46 -10.52
C GLU A 229 0.18 -29.20 -10.03
N LEU A 230 0.42 -28.07 -10.71
CA LEU A 230 -0.08 -26.75 -10.30
C LEU A 230 -1.60 -26.71 -10.12
N ASN A 231 -2.33 -27.42 -10.98
CA ASN A 231 -3.78 -27.57 -10.91
C ASN A 231 -4.28 -28.34 -9.68
N GLN A 232 -3.40 -29.00 -8.92
CA GLN A 232 -3.73 -29.67 -7.67
C GLN A 232 -3.36 -28.84 -6.43
N ILE A 233 -2.65 -27.71 -6.61
CA ILE A 233 -2.36 -26.76 -5.54
C ILE A 233 -3.61 -25.89 -5.35
N ASP A 234 -4.54 -26.38 -4.53
CA ASP A 234 -5.94 -25.93 -4.46
C ASP A 234 -6.25 -25.07 -3.24
N ARG A 235 -5.28 -24.82 -2.36
CA ARG A 235 -5.50 -24.03 -1.14
C ARG A 235 -4.35 -23.08 -0.86
N ILE A 236 -4.71 -21.90 -0.36
CA ILE A 236 -3.77 -20.97 0.27
C ILE A 236 -4.14 -20.84 1.74
N ASN A 237 -3.18 -21.06 2.63
CA ASN A 237 -3.35 -20.80 4.06
C ASN A 237 -2.43 -19.67 4.50
N ILE A 238 -2.98 -18.69 5.21
CA ILE A 238 -2.22 -17.61 5.81
C ILE A 238 -2.39 -17.68 7.32
N LEU A 239 -1.27 -17.77 8.05
CA LEU A 239 -1.26 -18.13 9.45
C LEU A 239 -0.39 -17.16 10.28
N HIS A 240 -0.63 -17.16 11.59
CA HIS A 240 0.21 -16.54 12.64
C HIS A 240 0.14 -14.98 12.69
N ASP A 241 1.26 -14.28 12.75
CA ASP A 241 1.35 -12.92 13.30
C ASP A 241 1.07 -11.79 12.29
N VAL A 242 -0.05 -11.93 11.58
CA VAL A 242 -0.53 -10.96 10.59
C VAL A 242 -1.99 -10.60 10.83
N ILE A 243 -2.37 -9.38 10.47
CA ILE A 243 -3.75 -8.91 10.33
C ILE A 243 -3.97 -8.71 8.83
N LEU A 244 -4.89 -9.45 8.24
CA LEU A 244 -5.16 -9.36 6.81
C LEU A 244 -6.25 -8.32 6.55
N THR A 245 -6.03 -7.47 5.54
CA THR A 245 -7.02 -6.47 5.12
C THR A 245 -7.62 -6.82 3.76
N TYR A 246 -6.84 -7.43 2.88
CA TYR A 246 -7.29 -7.76 1.52
C TYR A 246 -6.50 -8.96 0.99
N VAL A 247 -7.20 -9.90 0.36
CA VAL A 247 -6.61 -10.98 -0.41
C VAL A 247 -7.37 -11.07 -1.73
N ASN A 248 -6.65 -11.01 -2.84
CA ASN A 248 -7.25 -11.09 -4.17
C ASN A 248 -6.46 -12.02 -5.08
N VAL A 249 -7.19 -12.62 -6.01
CA VAL A 249 -6.64 -13.48 -7.05
C VAL A 249 -7.09 -12.92 -8.39
N ASP A 250 -6.12 -12.53 -9.21
CA ASP A 250 -6.33 -12.07 -10.56
C ASP A 250 -5.53 -12.94 -11.54
N THR A 251 -5.80 -12.77 -12.83
CA THR A 251 -4.95 -13.27 -13.91
C THR A 251 -4.34 -12.08 -14.63
N ILE A 252 -3.01 -12.05 -14.74
CA ILE A 252 -2.37 -11.03 -15.57
C ILE A 252 -2.60 -11.36 -17.06
N PRO A 253 -2.76 -10.35 -17.94
CA PRO A 253 -2.98 -10.56 -19.38
C PRO A 253 -1.93 -11.44 -20.08
#